data_AF-A0A1Y6KBZ7-F1
#
_entry.id   AF-A0A1Y6KBZ7-F1
#
_cell.length_a   1.000
_cell.length_b   1.000
_cell.length_c   1.000
_cell.angle_alpha   90.00
_cell.angle_beta   90.00
_cell.angle_gamma   90.00
#
_symmetry.space_group_name_H-M   'P 1'
#
loop_
_entity.id
_entity.type
_entity.pdbx_description
1 polymer ?
#
loop_
_entity_poly.entity_id
_entity_poly.type
_entity_poly.pdbx_seq_one_letter_code
_entity_poly.pdbx_strand_id
1 'polypeptide(L)' 'MRVALRCWRADYNDARPHSQLGWKTPSEFAATCHPRRDLALRYVESSAPAPAATTAHMGTSNRPNELRPG' A
#
# COMPACT_ATOMS: atom_id res chain seq x y z
N MET A 1 13.41 9.62 -22.00
CA MET A 1 13.00 8.57 -21.03
C MET A 1 11.50 8.56 -20.69
N ARG A 2 10.84 9.70 -20.41
CA ARG A 2 9.38 9.69 -20.06
C ARG A 2 8.43 9.20 -21.15
N VAL A 3 8.75 9.41 -22.44
CA VAL A 3 7.89 8.97 -23.56
C VAL A 3 7.88 7.45 -23.68
N ALA A 4 9.05 6.80 -23.68
CA ALA A 4 9.15 5.33 -23.75
C ALA A 4 8.39 4.63 -22.61
N LEU A 5 8.48 5.17 -21.39
CA LEU A 5 7.72 4.67 -20.23
C LEU A 5 6.20 4.79 -20.42
N ARG A 6 5.73 5.91 -21.00
CA ARG A 6 4.31 6.11 -21.30
C ARG A 6 3.82 5.14 -22.37
N CYS A 7 4.60 4.96 -23.43
CA CYS A 7 4.30 4.00 -24.50
C CYS A 7 4.23 2.57 -23.96
N TRP A 8 5.23 2.16 -23.17
CA TRP A 8 5.23 0.84 -22.54
C TRP A 8 4.02 0.64 -21.62
N ARG A 9 3.70 1.65 -20.80
CA ARG A 9 2.54 1.58 -19.90
C ARG A 9 1.22 1.42 -20.67
N ALA A 10 1.04 2.16 -21.77
CA ALA A 10 -0.16 2.06 -22.60
C ALA A 10 -0.26 0.67 -23.26
N ASP A 11 0.83 0.21 -23.87
CA ASP A 11 0.90 -1.10 -24.51
C ASP A 11 0.60 -2.24 -23.52
N TYR A 12 1.18 -2.19 -22.32
CA TYR A 12 0.93 -3.21 -21.30
C TYR A 12 -0.52 -3.21 -20.80
N ASN A 13 -1.08 -2.03 -20.48
CA ASN A 13 -2.40 -1.97 -19.85
C ASN A 13 -3.56 -2.15 -20.83
N ASP A 14 -3.38 -1.75 -22.10
CA ASP A 14 -4.49 -1.61 -23.04
C ASP A 14 -4.40 -2.55 -24.25
N ALA A 15 -3.24 -3.11 -24.58
CA ALA A 15 -3.07 -3.93 -25.79
C ALA A 15 -2.77 -5.40 -25.52
N ARG A 16 -2.33 -5.76 -24.31
CA ARG A 16 -1.83 -7.12 -24.01
C ARG A 16 -2.83 -7.91 -23.18
N PRO A 17 -3.47 -8.95 -23.75
CA PRO A 17 -4.26 -9.87 -22.96
C PRO A 17 -3.36 -10.77 -22.09
N HIS A 18 -3.79 -11.04 -20.87
CA HIS A 18 -3.04 -11.88 -19.92
C HIS A 18 -3.85 -13.12 -19.54
N SER A 19 -3.20 -14.28 -19.55
CA SER A 19 -3.84 -15.57 -19.22
C SER A 19 -4.44 -15.58 -17.80
N GLN A 20 -3.77 -14.96 -16.82
CA GLN A 20 -4.26 -14.83 -15.46
C GLN A 20 -5.53 -13.97 -15.34
N LEU A 21 -5.77 -13.06 -16.29
CA LEU A 21 -6.96 -12.21 -16.36
C LEU A 21 -8.06 -12.82 -17.27
N GLY A 22 -7.92 -14.08 -17.65
CA GLY A 22 -8.84 -14.74 -18.58
C GLY A 22 -8.72 -14.20 -20.01
N TRP A 23 -7.49 -13.89 -20.44
CA TRP A 23 -7.18 -13.28 -21.73
C TRP A 23 -7.76 -11.87 -21.93
N LYS A 24 -7.98 -11.14 -20.83
CA LYS A 24 -8.30 -9.72 -20.84
C LYS A 24 -7.05 -8.87 -20.64
N THR A 25 -7.12 -7.62 -21.10
CA THR A 25 -6.13 -6.60 -20.75
C THR A 25 -6.32 -6.13 -19.30
N PRO A 26 -5.27 -5.61 -18.64
CA PRO A 26 -5.39 -5.03 -17.30
C PRO A 26 -6.49 -3.97 -17.18
N SER A 27 -6.65 -3.09 -18.17
CA SER A 27 -7.69 -2.06 -18.18
C SER A 27 -9.11 -2.65 -18.25
N GLU A 28 -9.33 -3.65 -19.09
CA GLU A 28 -10.63 -4.35 -19.16
C GLU A 28 -10.95 -5.08 -17.86
N PHE A 29 -9.96 -5.70 -17.23
CA PHE A 29 -10.14 -6.34 -15.93
C PHE A 29 -10.50 -5.32 -14.85
N ALA A 30 -9.78 -4.19 -14.78
CA ALA A 30 -10.05 -3.13 -13.82
C ALA A 30 -11.46 -2.53 -13.98
N ALA A 31 -11.97 -2.44 -15.21
CA ALA A 31 -13.35 -1.99 -15.47
C ALA A 31 -14.41 -2.91 -14.85
N THR A 32 -14.10 -4.21 -14.66
CA THR A 32 -14.99 -5.16 -13.96
C THR A 32 -14.82 -5.13 -12.44
N CYS A 33 -13.68 -4.63 -11.95
CA CYS A 33 -13.47 -4.38 -10.54
C CYS A 33 -14.34 -3.19 -10.14
N HIS A 34 -15.55 -3.46 -9.69
CA HIS A 34 -16.37 -2.47 -9.02
C HIS A 34 -15.77 -2.28 -7.61
N PRO A 35 -15.01 -1.20 -7.31
CA PRO A 35 -14.70 -0.92 -5.93
C PRO A 35 -16.06 -0.77 -5.25
N ARG A 36 -16.34 -1.64 -4.28
CA ARG A 36 -17.49 -1.45 -3.39
C ARG A 36 -17.25 -0.08 -2.77
N ARG A 37 -17.87 0.96 -3.33
CA ARG A 37 -17.78 2.30 -2.78
C ARG A 37 -18.37 2.16 -1.40
N ASP A 38 -17.50 2.19 -0.40
CA ASP A 38 -17.82 2.18 1.01
C ASP A 38 -18.64 3.42 1.35
N LEU A 39 -19.91 3.40 0.97
CA LEU A 39 -20.93 4.24 1.56
C LEU A 39 -21.07 3.92 3.06
N ALA A 40 -20.55 2.77 3.51
CA ALA A 40 -20.59 2.31 4.90
C ALA A 40 -19.35 2.66 5.76
N LEU A 41 -18.12 2.80 5.22
CA LEU A 41 -16.94 3.08 6.09
C LEU A 41 -16.92 4.48 6.71
N ARG A 42 -17.82 5.38 6.29
CA ARG A 42 -17.97 6.71 6.90
C ARG A 42 -18.84 6.71 8.16
N TYR A 43 -19.39 5.56 8.57
CA TYR A 43 -20.12 5.42 9.84
C TYR A 43 -19.67 4.18 10.63
N VAL A 44 -18.36 3.96 10.71
CA VAL A 44 -17.79 3.33 11.91
C VAL A 44 -17.25 4.47 12.74
N GLU A 45 -18.07 4.89 13.69
CA GLU A 45 -17.61 5.64 14.85
C GLU A 45 -16.38 4.91 15.39
N SER A 46 -15.23 5.59 15.32
CA SER A 46 -13.93 5.03 15.70
C SER A 46 -14.02 4.49 17.12
N SER A 47 -14.20 3.17 17.25
CA SER A 47 -14.40 2.50 18.53
C SER A 47 -13.07 2.15 19.21
N ALA A 48 -11.96 2.76 18.77
CA ALA A 48 -10.68 2.63 19.42
C ALA A 48 -10.62 3.64 20.59
N PRO A 49 -10.54 3.18 21.86
CA PRO A 49 -10.23 4.08 22.97
C PRO A 49 -8.86 4.71 22.72
N ALA A 50 -8.69 5.97 23.09
CA ALA A 50 -7.36 6.61 23.08
C ALA A 50 -6.35 5.70 23.80
N PRO A 51 -5.14 5.49 23.24
CA PRO A 51 -4.16 4.62 23.87
C PRO A 51 -3.82 5.19 25.25
N ALA A 52 -4.25 4.49 26.30
CA ALA A 52 -3.94 4.81 27.68
C ALA A 52 -2.47 4.40 27.95
N ALA A 53 -1.53 5.21 27.50
CA ALA A 53 -0.14 5.08 27.93
C ALA A 53 -0.01 5.66 29.35
N THR A 54 -0.22 4.81 30.35
CA THR A 54 0.19 5.06 31.74
C THR A 54 1.72 4.98 31.86
N THR A 55 2.28 6.04 32.43
CA THR A 55 3.63 6.27 32.96
C THR A 55 4.68 5.15 32.99
N ALA A 56 5.85 5.50 32.41
CA ALA A 56 7.22 5.32 32.89
C ALA A 56 7.61 4.05 33.68
N HIS A 57 8.47 3.23 33.07
CA HIS A 57 9.44 2.43 33.81
C HIS A 57 10.86 2.93 33.53
N MET A 58 11.37 3.69 34.50
CA MET A 58 12.77 3.93 34.77
C MET A 58 13.42 2.61 35.24
N GLY A 59 14.49 2.19 34.57
CA GLY A 59 15.15 0.91 34.87
C GLY A 59 16.40 0.65 34.02
N THR A 60 17.42 1.47 34.25
CA THR A 60 18.88 1.29 34.13
C THR A 60 19.52 0.20 33.23
N SER A 61 20.58 0.67 32.54
CA SER A 61 21.83 -0.02 32.16
C SER A 61 21.80 -1.04 31.01
N ASN A 62 22.35 -0.64 29.85
CA ASN A 62 23.69 -1.09 29.42
C ASN A 62 24.15 -0.42 28.11
N ARG A 63 25.26 0.32 28.22
CA ARG A 63 26.33 0.65 27.26
C ARG A 63 26.04 0.54 25.74
N PRO A 64 26.15 1.64 24.96
CA PRO A 64 26.25 1.55 23.51
C PRO A 64 27.66 1.07 23.11
N ASN A 65 27.70 0.00 22.32
CA ASN A 65 28.87 -0.51 21.63
C ASN A 65 29.51 0.59 20.77
N GLU A 66 30.82 0.79 20.92
CA GLU A 66 31.63 1.71 20.14
C GLU A 66 31.66 1.28 18.67
N LEU A 67 31.09 2.11 17.78
CA LEU A 67 31.35 2.02 16.35
C LEU A 67 32.49 2.99 16.03
N ARG A 68 33.69 2.43 15.82
CA ARG A 68 34.87 3.14 15.35
C ARG A 68 34.81 3.28 13.82
N PRO A 69 34.87 4.49 13.25
CA PRO A 69 35.28 4.71 11.87
C PRO A 69 36.75 5.17 11.80
N GLY A 70 37.48 4.61 10.82
CA GLY A 70 38.68 5.16 10.15
C GLY A 70 39.70 5.93 10.96
#